data_AF-A0A6I9PHU4-F1
#
_entry.id   AF-A0A6I9PHU4-F1
#
_cell.length_a   1.000
_cell.length_b   1.000
_cell.length_c   1.000
_cell.angle_alpha   90.00
_cell.angle_beta   90.00
_cell.angle_gamma   90.00
#
_symmetry.space_group_name_H-M   'P 1'
#
loop_
_entity.id
_entity.type
_entity.pdbx_description
1 polymer ?
#
loop_
_entity_poly.entity_id
_entity_poly.type
_entity_poly.pdbx_seq_one_letter_code
_entity_poly.pdbx_strand_id
1 'polypeptide(L)'
;MAAIESLRGGGGGFIFGQPGIHGVEEEEEDSPAILLSVVSQHGQIGLCFFDSKDSTLNYMRDTPDNHELHLLARVIQEVSPHVIITSAKQERCMTRFLQQLGSNPDYKPEVVTYPYVDFGLEVGKQRLLSAHLPFLPASTSERDKMSYLSSCISFDSPLMLRAVGALLKCLDRRRVGVELEDSSVGVPILQFNAYTLKGVVCIDRDTYSVLQIFKSELHPSVYKLHSGEKEGLSLYGILNRCRCKFGSKLLRQWFMRPTQDLAVLQRRQEVIRFFTSPRNSDALNTLQSSLRNIRNIPTLLRRMSLSHTKVTDWQCLYKTVYNAVCIRDTVRHLPQSIHLFRDISEGLSDDLHHIATLISRVIFIIATLSLNFTDEEIVCKIKKWQKNAT
;
A
#
# COMPACT_ATOMS: atom_id res chain seq x y z
N MET A 1 73.44 10.87 -51.26
CA MET A 1 72.02 10.89 -50.89
C MET A 1 71.46 9.49 -51.11
N ALA A 2 71.60 8.63 -50.09
CA ALA A 2 71.02 7.29 -49.97
C ALA A 2 69.49 7.40 -49.77
N ALA A 3 68.60 6.63 -50.40
CA ALA A 3 68.48 5.18 -50.60
C ALA A 3 68.05 4.42 -49.33
N ILE A 4 66.85 3.83 -49.44
CA ILE A 4 66.10 3.05 -48.45
C ILE A 4 66.64 1.62 -48.44
N GLU A 5 66.92 1.08 -47.25
CA GLU A 5 66.59 -0.26 -46.72
C GLU A 5 67.54 -0.63 -45.58
N SER A 6 67.01 -1.27 -44.52
CA SER A 6 67.61 -2.41 -43.79
C SER A 6 67.39 -2.37 -42.25
N LEU A 7 66.56 -3.32 -41.82
CA LEU A 7 66.75 -4.31 -40.75
C LEU A 7 67.10 -3.93 -39.29
N ARG A 8 66.31 -4.59 -38.42
CA ARG A 8 66.66 -5.27 -37.15
C ARG A 8 66.88 -4.43 -35.88
N GLY A 9 66.03 -4.75 -34.89
CA GLY A 9 66.54 -5.43 -33.70
C GLY A 9 66.46 -4.65 -32.39
N GLY A 10 65.46 -5.00 -31.58
CA GLY A 10 65.67 -5.44 -30.20
C GLY A 10 66.22 -4.44 -29.18
N GLY A 11 65.33 -4.06 -28.26
CA GLY A 11 65.58 -4.31 -26.84
C GLY A 11 66.16 -3.16 -26.03
N GLY A 12 65.34 -2.69 -25.09
CA GLY A 12 65.79 -2.38 -23.74
C GLY A 12 66.09 -0.91 -23.45
N GLY A 13 65.29 -0.36 -22.54
CA GLY A 13 65.89 0.44 -21.47
C GLY A 13 65.29 1.81 -21.21
N PHE A 14 64.48 1.83 -20.14
CA PHE A 14 64.46 2.86 -19.10
C PHE A 14 64.07 4.30 -19.49
N ILE A 15 62.83 4.67 -19.15
CA ILE A 15 62.52 6.04 -18.73
C ILE A 15 61.97 5.97 -17.31
N PHE A 16 62.68 6.64 -16.41
CA PHE A 16 62.42 6.81 -14.99
C PHE A 16 61.14 7.62 -14.74
N GLY A 17 60.37 7.20 -13.74
CA GLY A 17 59.29 7.98 -13.12
C GLY A 17 58.72 7.24 -11.91
N GLN A 18 59.17 7.62 -10.70
CA GLN A 18 58.52 7.30 -9.42
C GLN A 18 58.12 8.63 -8.74
N PRO A 19 57.24 8.64 -7.73
CA PRO A 19 56.24 7.64 -7.35
C PRO A 19 54.82 8.25 -7.23
N GLY A 20 53.81 7.42 -7.50
CA GLY A 20 52.41 7.74 -7.33
C GLY A 20 52.04 7.96 -5.86
N ILE A 21 51.22 8.97 -5.65
CA ILE A 21 50.55 9.29 -4.39
C ILE A 21 49.60 8.13 -4.07
N HIS A 22 49.75 7.56 -2.88
CA HIS A 22 48.78 6.72 -2.20
C HIS A 22 47.40 7.41 -2.20
N GLY A 23 46.52 7.00 -3.11
CA GLY A 23 45.08 7.02 -2.88
C GLY A 23 44.75 5.69 -2.24
N VAL A 24 44.40 5.72 -0.96
CA VAL A 24 43.75 4.59 -0.30
C VAL A 24 42.44 4.39 -1.05
N GLU A 25 42.35 3.34 -1.86
CA GLU A 25 41.06 2.80 -2.28
C GLU A 25 40.39 2.34 -0.99
N GLU A 26 39.43 3.13 -0.50
CA GLU A 26 38.51 2.67 0.53
C GLU A 26 37.80 1.45 -0.05
N GLU A 27 38.15 0.28 0.46
CA GLU A 27 37.37 -0.95 0.29
C GLU A 27 35.94 -0.61 0.70
N GLU A 28 35.01 -0.55 -0.26
CA GLU A 28 33.57 -0.52 0.05
C GLU A 28 33.26 -1.82 0.80
N GLU A 29 33.27 -1.76 2.14
CA GLU A 29 32.74 -2.83 2.99
C GLU A 29 31.34 -3.18 2.49
N ASP A 30 31.12 -4.48 2.19
CA ASP A 30 29.89 -5.07 1.68
C ASP A 30 28.72 -4.76 2.65
N SER A 31 28.12 -3.60 2.47
CA SER A 31 27.08 -3.11 3.38
C SER A 31 25.84 -3.99 3.21
N PRO A 32 25.26 -4.51 4.31
CA PRO A 32 24.15 -5.45 4.24
C PRO A 32 22.96 -4.81 3.53
N ALA A 33 22.74 -5.21 2.28
CA ALA A 33 21.66 -4.74 1.44
C ALA A 33 20.41 -5.61 1.62
N ILE A 34 19.26 -4.94 1.68
CA ILE A 34 17.94 -5.59 1.68
C ILE A 34 17.25 -5.30 0.36
N LEU A 35 16.91 -6.36 -0.37
CA LEU A 35 16.23 -6.28 -1.67
C LEU A 35 14.77 -6.69 -1.50
N LEU A 36 13.84 -5.75 -1.65
CA LEU A 36 12.40 -5.98 -1.57
C LEU A 36 11.80 -6.13 -2.96
N SER A 37 11.09 -7.21 -3.23
CA SER A 37 10.26 -7.38 -4.42
C SER A 37 8.78 -7.28 -4.06
N VAL A 38 8.03 -6.49 -4.83
CA VAL A 38 6.62 -6.21 -4.55
C VAL A 38 5.75 -6.27 -5.81
N VAL A 39 4.58 -6.90 -5.67
CA VAL A 39 3.55 -6.99 -6.70
C VAL A 39 2.20 -6.58 -6.09
N SER A 40 1.54 -5.60 -6.70
CA SER A 40 0.16 -5.20 -6.35
C SER A 40 -0.77 -5.48 -7.52
N GLN A 41 -1.81 -6.29 -7.28
CA GLN A 41 -2.89 -6.54 -8.24
C GLN A 41 -4.21 -6.73 -7.51
N HIS A 42 -5.30 -6.21 -8.08
CA HIS A 42 -6.66 -6.37 -7.58
C HIS A 42 -6.86 -5.94 -6.11
N GLY A 43 -6.08 -4.95 -5.64
CA GLY A 43 -6.13 -4.48 -4.25
C GLY A 43 -5.51 -5.46 -3.24
N GLN A 44 -4.74 -6.43 -3.70
CA GLN A 44 -3.88 -7.28 -2.88
C GLN A 44 -2.41 -7.01 -3.20
N ILE A 45 -1.57 -7.22 -2.20
CA ILE A 45 -0.12 -7.10 -2.30
C ILE A 45 0.52 -8.42 -1.90
N GLY A 46 1.42 -8.89 -2.76
CA GLY A 46 2.38 -9.95 -2.45
C GLY A 46 3.78 -9.35 -2.45
N LEU A 47 4.57 -9.67 -1.44
CA LEU A 47 5.94 -9.18 -1.33
C LEU A 47 6.85 -10.21 -0.70
N CYS A 48 8.13 -10.04 -0.97
CA CYS A 48 9.22 -10.78 -0.35
C CYS A 48 10.47 -9.91 -0.35
N PHE A 49 11.36 -10.13 0.60
CA PHE A 49 12.65 -9.46 0.62
C PHE A 49 13.76 -10.43 0.99
N PHE A 50 14.93 -10.19 0.43
CA PHE A 50 16.14 -10.92 0.76
C PHE A 50 17.01 -10.04 1.64
N ASP A 51 17.45 -10.60 2.77
CA ASP A 51 18.45 -10.00 3.63
C ASP A 51 19.80 -10.64 3.33
N SER A 52 20.73 -9.86 2.76
CA SER A 52 22.06 -10.34 2.39
C SER A 52 22.92 -10.71 3.61
N LYS A 53 22.68 -10.09 4.76
CA LYS A 53 23.47 -10.32 5.98
C LYS A 53 23.39 -11.77 6.43
N ASP A 54 22.18 -12.31 6.47
CA ASP A 54 21.90 -13.67 6.95
C ASP A 54 21.51 -14.61 5.80
N SER A 55 21.54 -14.13 4.55
CA SER A 55 21.13 -14.86 3.34
C SER A 55 19.73 -15.48 3.47
N THR A 56 18.80 -14.73 4.07
CA THR A 56 17.42 -15.20 4.34
C THR A 56 16.41 -14.57 3.39
N LEU A 57 15.48 -15.40 2.91
CA LEU A 57 14.35 -14.95 2.10
C LEU A 57 13.10 -14.87 3.00
N ASN A 58 12.65 -13.65 3.21
CA ASN A 58 11.45 -13.33 3.96
C ASN A 58 10.29 -13.11 2.99
N TYR A 59 9.15 -13.72 3.22
CA TYR A 59 7.99 -13.60 2.33
C TYR A 59 6.71 -13.31 3.10
N MET A 60 5.84 -12.49 2.51
CA MET A 60 4.53 -12.16 3.07
C MET A 60 3.46 -12.68 2.12
N ARG A 61 2.53 -13.48 2.65
CA ARG A 61 1.38 -14.01 1.89
C ARG A 61 0.54 -12.87 1.29
N ASP A 62 -0.23 -13.21 0.26
CA ASP A 62 -1.09 -12.26 -0.44
C ASP A 62 -2.06 -11.61 0.54
N THR A 63 -1.82 -10.33 0.83
CA THR A 63 -2.55 -9.58 1.85
C THR A 63 -3.34 -8.46 1.18
N PRO A 64 -4.62 -8.25 1.51
CA PRO A 64 -5.39 -7.13 0.94
C PRO A 64 -4.82 -5.81 1.42
N ASP A 65 -4.62 -4.82 0.54
CA ASP A 65 -4.16 -3.46 0.90
C ASP A 65 -5.09 -2.37 0.37
N ASN A 66 -4.96 -1.16 0.91
CA ASN A 66 -5.75 -0.01 0.46
C ASN A 66 -5.15 0.63 -0.81
N HIS A 67 -5.93 1.51 -1.45
CA HIS A 67 -5.51 2.20 -2.67
C HIS A 67 -4.31 3.15 -2.49
N GLU A 68 -3.94 3.46 -1.25
CA GLU A 68 -2.80 4.32 -0.88
C GLU A 68 -1.57 3.49 -0.46
N LEU A 69 -1.68 2.16 -0.48
CA LEU A 69 -0.62 1.21 -0.14
C LEU A 69 0.00 1.42 1.25
N HIS A 70 -0.83 1.73 2.27
CA HIS A 70 -0.31 1.93 3.64
C HIS A 70 0.37 0.69 4.24
N LEU A 71 0.03 -0.53 3.82
CA LEU A 71 0.77 -1.71 4.27
C LEU A 71 2.18 -1.68 3.72
N LEU A 72 2.32 -1.44 2.41
CA LEU A 72 3.64 -1.33 1.79
C LEU A 72 4.47 -0.22 2.43
N ALA A 73 3.86 0.93 2.74
CA ALA A 73 4.53 2.01 3.46
C ALA A 73 5.10 1.54 4.81
N ARG A 74 4.32 0.79 5.59
CA ARG A 74 4.79 0.22 6.86
C ARG A 74 5.89 -0.82 6.69
N VAL A 75 5.77 -1.67 5.66
CA VAL A 75 6.81 -2.67 5.37
C VAL A 75 8.12 -1.96 5.01
N ILE A 76 8.07 -0.92 4.18
CA ILE A 76 9.24 -0.13 3.83
C ILE A 76 9.82 0.59 5.06
N GLN A 77 8.99 1.10 5.96
CA GLN A 77 9.46 1.70 7.22
C GLN A 77 10.11 0.69 8.17
N GLU A 78 9.59 -0.54 8.23
CA GLU A 78 10.10 -1.59 9.12
C GLU A 78 11.36 -2.28 8.58
N VAL A 79 11.37 -2.54 7.26
CA VAL A 79 12.43 -3.31 6.57
C VAL A 79 13.52 -2.39 6.01
N SER A 80 13.21 -1.12 5.73
CA SER A 80 14.12 -0.13 5.12
C SER A 80 14.93 -0.71 3.95
N PRO A 81 14.27 -1.18 2.87
CA PRO A 81 14.98 -1.83 1.76
C PRO A 81 15.90 -0.85 1.02
N HIS A 82 17.01 -1.37 0.51
CA HIS A 82 17.93 -0.62 -0.33
C HIS A 82 17.48 -0.62 -1.78
N VAL A 83 16.93 -1.75 -2.23
CA VAL A 83 16.42 -1.94 -3.59
C VAL A 83 14.95 -2.37 -3.55
N ILE A 84 14.12 -1.75 -4.36
CA ILE A 84 12.70 -2.10 -4.55
C ILE A 84 12.49 -2.59 -5.99
N ILE A 85 12.18 -3.87 -6.13
CA ILE A 85 11.92 -4.55 -7.40
C ILE A 85 10.42 -4.59 -7.63
N THR A 86 9.99 -4.18 -8.83
CA THR A 86 8.58 -4.12 -9.20
C THR A 86 8.38 -4.36 -10.70
N SER A 87 7.14 -4.64 -11.11
CA SER A 87 6.83 -4.87 -12.52
C SER A 87 6.72 -3.57 -13.29
N ALA A 88 7.06 -3.57 -14.58
CA ALA A 88 6.74 -2.46 -15.50
C ALA A 88 5.23 -2.30 -15.72
N LYS A 89 4.45 -3.36 -15.53
CA LYS A 89 2.98 -3.33 -15.64
C LYS A 89 2.36 -3.19 -14.25
N GLN A 90 2.22 -1.94 -13.80
CA GLN A 90 1.72 -1.61 -12.46
C GLN A 90 0.29 -1.10 -12.45
N GLU A 91 -0.40 -1.29 -11.33
CA GLU A 91 -1.62 -0.54 -11.02
C GLU A 91 -1.31 0.92 -10.69
N ARG A 92 -2.27 1.82 -10.95
CA ARG A 92 -2.10 3.27 -10.72
C ARG A 92 -1.74 3.62 -9.27
N CYS A 93 -2.17 2.82 -8.29
CA CYS A 93 -1.83 3.01 -6.88
C CYS A 93 -0.32 2.83 -6.65
N MET A 94 0.30 1.79 -7.23
CA MET A 94 1.73 1.51 -7.12
C MET A 94 2.57 2.60 -7.78
N THR A 95 2.20 3.03 -8.99
CA THR A 95 2.95 4.11 -9.67
C THR A 95 2.92 5.42 -8.87
N ARG A 96 1.76 5.78 -8.30
CA ARG A 96 1.65 6.97 -7.44
C ARG A 96 2.50 6.81 -6.17
N PHE A 97 2.46 5.64 -5.56
CA PHE A 97 3.22 5.35 -4.34
C PHE A 97 4.73 5.47 -4.58
N LEU A 98 5.25 4.89 -5.66
CA LEU A 98 6.67 4.99 -6.01
C LEU A 98 7.09 6.44 -6.35
N GLN A 99 6.22 7.23 -6.98
CA GLN A 99 6.46 8.66 -7.21
C GLN A 99 6.55 9.44 -5.90
N GLN A 100 5.66 9.15 -4.94
CA GLN A 100 5.69 9.75 -3.61
C GLN A 100 6.97 9.34 -2.86
N LEU A 101 7.37 8.07 -2.96
CA LEU A 101 8.59 7.56 -2.35
C LEU A 101 9.85 8.24 -2.91
N GLY A 102 9.93 8.39 -4.24
CA GLY A 102 11.06 9.06 -4.89
C GLY A 102 11.14 10.57 -4.64
N SER A 103 10.05 11.19 -4.17
CA SER A 103 10.02 12.60 -3.78
C SER A 103 10.53 12.85 -2.36
N ASN A 104 10.79 11.79 -1.59
CA ASN A 104 11.27 11.90 -0.21
C ASN A 104 12.76 12.26 -0.18
N PRO A 105 13.17 13.37 0.49
CA PRO A 105 14.57 13.75 0.59
C PRO A 105 15.38 12.80 1.49
N ASP A 106 14.77 12.21 2.51
CA ASP A 106 15.48 11.48 3.58
C ASP A 106 15.68 9.99 3.28
N TYR A 107 14.92 9.43 2.33
CA TYR A 107 14.97 8.01 1.99
C TYR A 107 14.75 7.80 0.49
N LYS A 108 15.78 7.31 -0.21
CA LYS A 108 15.79 7.11 -1.66
C LYS A 108 16.29 5.70 -2.00
N PRO A 109 15.42 4.69 -2.00
CA PRO A 109 15.78 3.34 -2.42
C PRO A 109 15.95 3.28 -3.94
N GLU A 110 16.80 2.37 -4.41
CA GLU A 110 16.94 2.07 -5.83
C GLU A 110 15.68 1.33 -6.32
N VAL A 111 14.96 1.88 -7.30
CA VAL A 111 13.76 1.22 -7.85
C VAL A 111 14.10 0.51 -9.15
N VAL A 112 14.02 -0.82 -9.13
CA VAL A 112 14.30 -1.68 -10.29
C VAL A 112 12.99 -2.18 -10.89
N THR A 113 12.77 -1.89 -12.17
CA THR A 113 11.57 -2.33 -12.90
C THR A 113 11.91 -3.47 -13.86
N TYR A 114 11.25 -4.62 -13.69
CA TYR A 114 11.34 -5.73 -14.65
C TYR A 114 10.11 -5.86 -15.55
N PRO A 115 10.27 -6.38 -16.79
CA PRO A 115 9.15 -6.73 -17.66
C PRO A 115 8.11 -7.61 -16.98
N TYR A 116 6.83 -7.46 -17.36
CA TYR A 116 5.73 -8.25 -16.79
C TYR A 116 5.92 -9.77 -16.93
N VAL A 117 6.58 -10.21 -18.00
CA VAL A 117 6.88 -11.63 -18.25
C VAL A 117 7.74 -12.26 -17.15
N ASP A 118 8.59 -11.47 -16.48
CA ASP A 118 9.43 -11.94 -15.39
C ASP A 118 8.67 -12.17 -14.09
N PHE A 119 7.48 -11.58 -13.97
CA PHE A 119 6.52 -11.79 -12.89
C PHE A 119 5.48 -12.86 -13.26
N GLY A 120 5.81 -13.77 -14.19
CA GLY A 120 5.01 -14.94 -14.47
C GLY A 120 5.01 -15.92 -13.29
N LEU A 121 3.85 -16.49 -12.95
CA LEU A 121 3.73 -17.43 -11.83
C LEU A 121 4.60 -18.68 -12.03
N GLU A 122 4.52 -19.30 -13.21
CA GLU A 122 5.32 -20.49 -13.53
C GLU A 122 6.81 -20.17 -13.61
N VAL A 123 7.16 -18.99 -14.14
CA VAL A 123 8.54 -18.51 -14.15
C VAL A 123 9.08 -18.37 -12.72
N GLY A 124 8.28 -17.84 -11.80
CA GLY A 124 8.65 -17.72 -10.39
C GLY A 124 8.83 -19.07 -9.71
N LYS A 125 7.95 -20.05 -9.97
CA LYS A 125 8.11 -21.42 -9.45
C LYS A 125 9.37 -22.09 -9.99
N GLN A 126 9.64 -21.96 -11.28
CA GLN A 126 10.84 -22.53 -11.91
C GLN A 126 12.13 -21.90 -11.33
N ARG A 127 12.16 -20.58 -11.12
CA ARG A 127 13.29 -19.93 -10.45
C ARG A 127 13.47 -20.36 -9.00
N LEU A 128 12.36 -20.57 -8.27
CA LEU A 128 12.42 -21.10 -6.91
C LEU A 128 12.96 -22.54 -6.88
N LEU A 129 12.59 -23.36 -7.86
CA LEU A 129 13.13 -24.72 -8.04
C LEU A 129 14.60 -24.71 -8.46
N SER A 130 15.07 -23.71 -9.22
CA SER A 130 16.48 -23.59 -9.60
C SER A 130 17.34 -22.87 -8.55
N ALA A 131 16.74 -22.30 -7.49
CA ALA A 131 17.46 -21.56 -6.48
C ALA A 131 18.52 -22.40 -5.76
N HIS A 132 19.64 -21.76 -5.41
CA HIS A 132 20.72 -22.38 -4.66
C HIS A 132 20.34 -22.51 -3.19
N LEU A 133 20.05 -23.75 -2.77
CA LEU A 133 19.70 -24.11 -1.40
C LEU A 133 20.80 -25.01 -0.85
N PRO A 134 21.80 -24.46 -0.13
CA PRO A 134 22.99 -25.22 0.30
C PRO A 134 22.68 -26.46 1.15
N PHE A 135 21.54 -26.44 1.83
CA PHE A 135 21.08 -27.52 2.71
C PHE A 135 20.50 -28.73 1.97
N LEU A 136 20.20 -28.60 0.67
CA LEU A 136 19.68 -29.70 -0.13
C LEU A 136 20.82 -30.36 -0.92
N PRO A 137 20.95 -31.70 -0.86
CA PRO A 137 21.91 -32.41 -1.69
C PRO A 137 21.67 -32.11 -3.17
N ALA A 138 22.74 -31.91 -3.95
CA ALA A 138 22.66 -31.68 -5.40
C ALA A 138 21.99 -32.83 -6.18
N SER A 139 21.88 -34.01 -5.58
CA SER A 139 21.21 -35.20 -6.14
C SER A 139 19.71 -35.31 -5.80
N THR A 140 19.13 -34.30 -5.15
CA THR A 140 17.70 -34.30 -4.76
C THR A 140 16.82 -34.19 -6.00
N SER A 141 15.82 -35.07 -6.14
CA SER A 141 14.90 -35.00 -7.28
C SER A 141 14.08 -33.70 -7.25
N GLU A 142 13.65 -33.20 -8.42
CA GLU A 142 12.78 -32.01 -8.49
C GLU A 142 11.50 -32.19 -7.67
N ARG A 143 10.98 -33.42 -7.59
CA ARG A 143 9.79 -33.75 -6.79
C ARG A 143 10.03 -33.55 -5.30
N ASP A 144 11.18 -33.99 -4.79
CA ASP A 144 11.53 -33.85 -3.38
C ASP A 144 11.85 -32.40 -3.04
N LYS A 145 12.50 -31.67 -3.94
CA LYS A 145 12.74 -30.23 -3.82
C LYS A 145 11.41 -29.46 -3.79
N MET A 146 10.46 -29.81 -4.65
CA MET A 146 9.12 -29.21 -4.65
C MET A 146 8.35 -29.50 -3.34
N SER A 147 8.48 -30.71 -2.81
CA SER A 147 7.87 -31.10 -1.53
C SER A 147 8.44 -30.26 -0.37
N TYR A 148 9.77 -30.12 -0.31
CA TYR A 148 10.44 -29.25 0.66
C TYR A 148 9.99 -27.79 0.54
N LEU A 149 10.03 -27.21 -0.66
CA LEU A 149 9.62 -25.84 -0.89
C LEU A 149 8.15 -25.60 -0.51
N SER A 150 7.27 -26.59 -0.75
CA SER A 150 5.85 -26.51 -0.38
C SER A 150 5.63 -26.52 1.13
N SER A 151 6.58 -27.07 1.89
CA SER A 151 6.58 -26.97 3.36
C SER A 151 7.11 -25.63 3.87
N CYS A 152 8.02 -24.99 3.12
CA CYS A 152 8.66 -23.73 3.51
C CYS A 152 7.88 -22.47 3.06
N ILE A 153 7.23 -22.53 1.90
CA ILE A 153 6.53 -21.41 1.27
C ILE A 153 5.12 -21.86 0.86
N SER A 154 4.12 -20.99 1.07
CA SER A 154 2.75 -21.25 0.62
C SER A 154 2.62 -20.98 -0.88
N PHE A 155 2.30 -22.02 -1.65
CA PHE A 155 2.03 -21.89 -3.08
C PHE A 155 0.63 -21.35 -3.40
N ASP A 156 -0.20 -21.14 -2.37
CA ASP A 156 -1.56 -20.60 -2.49
C ASP A 156 -1.60 -19.08 -2.67
N SER A 157 -0.45 -18.42 -2.54
CA SER A 157 -0.29 -16.96 -2.65
C SER A 157 0.39 -16.59 -3.98
N PRO A 158 -0.36 -16.41 -5.08
CA PRO A 158 0.21 -16.17 -6.40
C PRO A 158 0.98 -14.86 -6.51
N LEU A 159 0.60 -13.77 -5.84
CA LEU A 159 1.32 -12.49 -5.94
C LEU A 159 2.67 -12.56 -5.23
N MET A 160 2.72 -13.20 -4.06
CA MET A 160 3.95 -13.48 -3.32
C MET A 160 4.91 -14.34 -4.16
N LEU A 161 4.43 -15.43 -4.77
CA LEU A 161 5.29 -16.27 -5.63
C LEU A 161 5.86 -15.51 -6.83
N ARG A 162 5.08 -14.61 -7.43
CA ARG A 162 5.56 -13.74 -8.52
C ARG A 162 6.62 -12.76 -8.03
N ALA A 163 6.43 -12.19 -6.84
CA ALA A 163 7.42 -11.34 -6.21
C ALA A 163 8.73 -12.10 -5.95
N VAL A 164 8.64 -13.33 -5.41
CA VAL A 164 9.79 -14.22 -5.19
C VAL A 164 10.53 -14.49 -6.49
N GLY A 165 9.82 -14.83 -7.57
CA GLY A 165 10.43 -15.06 -8.87
C GLY A 165 11.21 -13.86 -9.43
N ALA A 166 10.74 -12.64 -9.18
CA ALA A 166 11.44 -11.43 -9.58
C ALA A 166 12.61 -11.09 -8.65
N LEU A 167 12.49 -11.38 -7.36
CA LEU A 167 13.58 -11.24 -6.38
C LEU A 167 14.74 -12.16 -6.75
N LEU A 168 14.47 -13.45 -6.97
CA LEU A 168 15.48 -14.44 -7.37
C LEU A 168 16.22 -14.03 -8.65
N LYS A 169 15.51 -13.52 -9.65
CA LYS A 169 16.14 -12.97 -10.87
C LYS A 169 17.10 -11.82 -10.56
N CYS A 170 16.73 -10.95 -9.63
CA CYS A 170 17.57 -9.84 -9.22
C CYS A 170 18.81 -10.33 -8.48
N LEU A 171 18.65 -11.30 -7.56
CA LEU A 171 19.74 -11.93 -6.83
C LEU A 171 20.72 -12.60 -7.79
N ASP A 172 20.24 -13.40 -8.76
CA ASP A 172 21.10 -14.05 -9.75
C ASP A 172 21.86 -13.04 -10.63
N ARG A 173 21.23 -11.91 -10.96
CA ARG A 173 21.84 -10.86 -11.78
C ARG A 173 22.88 -10.01 -11.05
N ARG A 174 22.64 -9.74 -9.76
CA ARG A 174 23.53 -8.93 -8.93
C ARG A 174 24.57 -9.76 -8.17
N ARG A 175 24.36 -11.08 -8.06
CA ARG A 175 25.19 -12.00 -7.27
C ARG A 175 25.39 -11.53 -5.82
N VAL A 176 24.35 -10.96 -5.23
CA VAL A 176 24.36 -10.33 -3.89
C VAL A 176 24.95 -11.28 -2.84
N GLY A 177 25.99 -10.82 -2.13
CA GLY A 177 26.69 -11.58 -1.08
C GLY A 177 27.69 -12.65 -1.58
N VAL A 178 27.87 -12.76 -2.90
CA VAL A 178 28.80 -13.69 -3.57
C VAL A 178 29.46 -12.99 -4.76
N GLU A 179 29.59 -11.66 -4.69
CA GLU A 179 30.00 -10.81 -5.81
C GLU A 179 31.45 -11.09 -6.25
N LEU A 180 32.31 -11.46 -5.28
CA LEU A 180 33.73 -11.74 -5.47
C LEU A 180 34.03 -13.22 -5.75
N GLU A 181 33.03 -14.09 -5.70
CA GLU A 181 33.17 -15.56 -5.84
C GLU A 181 33.07 -16.02 -7.30
N ASP A 182 33.57 -17.22 -7.60
CA ASP A 182 33.53 -17.80 -8.95
C ASP A 182 32.11 -17.82 -9.51
N SER A 183 31.94 -17.57 -10.82
CA SER A 183 30.64 -17.55 -11.53
C SER A 183 29.76 -18.80 -11.35
N SER A 184 30.32 -19.88 -10.83
CA SER A 184 29.63 -21.13 -10.49
C SER A 184 28.85 -21.09 -9.17
N VAL A 185 29.16 -20.14 -8.27
CA VAL A 185 28.55 -20.02 -6.95
C VAL A 185 27.26 -19.20 -7.03
N GLY A 186 26.11 -19.83 -6.87
CA GLY A 186 24.82 -19.14 -6.81
C GLY A 186 24.63 -18.41 -5.48
N VAL A 187 23.74 -17.41 -5.45
CA VAL A 187 23.35 -16.73 -4.21
C VAL A 187 22.68 -17.74 -3.26
N PRO A 188 23.28 -18.05 -2.09
CA PRO A 188 22.70 -19.03 -1.18
C PRO A 188 21.44 -18.47 -0.55
N ILE A 189 20.37 -19.27 -0.55
CA ILE A 189 19.19 -18.99 0.28
C ILE A 189 19.23 -19.98 1.43
N LEU A 190 19.56 -19.47 2.60
CA LEU A 190 19.73 -20.32 3.77
C LEU A 190 18.38 -20.65 4.42
N GLN A 191 17.49 -19.67 4.50
CA GLN A 191 16.24 -19.84 5.21
C GLN A 191 15.08 -19.12 4.54
N PHE A 192 13.90 -19.72 4.64
CA PHE A 192 12.63 -19.12 4.28
C PHE A 192 11.86 -18.74 5.54
N ASN A 193 11.53 -17.46 5.67
CA ASN A 193 10.84 -16.93 6.83
C ASN A 193 9.52 -16.30 6.41
N ALA A 194 8.43 -16.73 7.05
CA ALA A 194 7.15 -16.05 6.93
C ALA A 194 7.25 -14.70 7.64
N TYR A 195 7.13 -13.61 6.88
CA TYR A 195 7.14 -12.25 7.40
C TYR A 195 5.71 -11.75 7.62
N THR A 196 5.51 -11.14 8.78
CA THR A 196 4.32 -10.34 9.08
C THR A 196 4.73 -9.06 9.78
N LEU A 197 4.07 -7.96 9.44
CA LEU A 197 4.28 -6.66 10.07
C LEU A 197 4.24 -6.77 11.60
N LYS A 198 5.23 -6.17 12.28
CA LYS A 198 5.20 -6.03 13.73
C LYS A 198 3.94 -5.28 14.16
N GLY A 199 3.30 -5.78 15.22
CA GLY A 199 2.09 -5.16 15.75
C GLY A 199 0.80 -5.56 15.03
N VAL A 200 0.81 -6.58 14.15
CA VAL A 200 -0.37 -7.17 13.51
C VAL A 200 -0.41 -8.68 13.74
N VAL A 201 -1.58 -9.21 14.09
CA VAL A 201 -1.77 -10.66 14.26
C VAL A 201 -1.80 -11.34 12.89
N CYS A 202 -0.93 -12.34 12.68
CA CYS A 202 -1.00 -13.21 11.51
C CYS A 202 -2.19 -14.16 11.63
N ILE A 203 -3.08 -14.14 10.62
CA ILE A 203 -4.22 -15.05 10.53
C ILE A 203 -4.22 -15.62 9.12
N ASP A 204 -4.20 -16.95 9.01
CA ASP A 204 -4.29 -17.68 7.76
C ASP A 204 -5.73 -17.74 7.21
N ARG A 205 -5.86 -18.09 5.93
CA ARG A 205 -7.16 -18.12 5.24
C ARG A 205 -8.11 -19.16 5.81
N ASP A 206 -7.60 -20.30 6.26
CA ASP A 206 -8.42 -21.36 6.84
C ASP A 206 -8.96 -20.92 8.19
N THR A 207 -8.13 -20.29 9.03
CA THR A 207 -8.59 -19.66 10.27
C THR A 207 -9.65 -18.59 10.04
N TYR A 208 -9.50 -17.71 9.02
CA TYR A 208 -10.56 -16.76 8.65
C TYR A 208 -11.89 -17.44 8.30
N SER A 209 -11.80 -18.60 7.65
CA SER A 209 -12.96 -19.39 7.20
C SER A 209 -13.61 -20.16 8.36
N VAL A 210 -12.83 -20.83 9.21
CA VAL A 210 -13.29 -21.59 10.38
C VAL A 210 -13.92 -20.67 11.42
N LEU A 211 -13.27 -19.53 11.70
CA LEU A 211 -13.83 -18.51 12.60
C LEU A 211 -14.98 -17.72 11.96
N GLN A 212 -15.27 -17.96 10.68
CA GLN A 212 -16.31 -17.27 9.91
C GLN A 212 -16.22 -15.74 10.07
N ILE A 213 -14.99 -15.22 10.04
CA ILE A 213 -14.74 -13.78 10.18
C ILE A 213 -15.42 -13.03 9.04
N PHE A 214 -15.31 -13.58 7.83
CA PHE A 214 -16.00 -13.15 6.63
C PHE A 214 -16.70 -14.35 5.99
N LYS A 215 -17.87 -14.11 5.41
CA LYS A 215 -18.58 -15.13 4.65
C LYS A 215 -19.27 -14.46 3.48
N SER A 216 -18.87 -14.79 2.26
CA SER A 216 -19.59 -14.37 1.06
C SER A 216 -20.73 -15.36 0.81
N GLU A 217 -21.98 -14.89 0.85
CA GLU A 217 -23.12 -15.67 0.40
C GLU A 217 -23.49 -15.26 -1.03
N LEU A 218 -23.57 -16.26 -1.90
CA LEU A 218 -24.06 -16.08 -3.26
C LEU A 218 -25.57 -15.84 -3.22
N HIS A 219 -26.04 -14.92 -4.07
CA HIS A 219 -27.47 -14.66 -4.18
C HIS A 219 -28.19 -15.93 -4.67
N PRO A 220 -29.34 -16.32 -4.09
CA PRO A 220 -30.06 -17.54 -4.47
C PRO A 220 -30.64 -17.53 -5.91
N SER A 221 -30.48 -16.42 -6.64
CA SER A 221 -30.87 -16.33 -8.05
C SER A 221 -29.63 -16.24 -8.94
N VAL A 222 -29.45 -17.25 -9.79
CA VAL A 222 -28.35 -17.35 -10.76
C VAL A 222 -28.23 -16.12 -11.67
N TYR A 223 -29.36 -15.46 -11.99
CA TYR A 223 -29.42 -14.25 -12.82
C TYR A 223 -28.87 -12.96 -12.18
N LYS A 224 -28.53 -12.98 -10.88
CA LYS A 224 -27.92 -11.85 -10.14
C LYS A 224 -26.51 -12.15 -9.64
N LEU A 225 -25.83 -13.17 -10.19
CA LEU A 225 -24.43 -13.49 -9.84
C LEU A 225 -23.49 -12.28 -9.99
N HIS A 226 -23.74 -11.41 -10.97
CA HIS A 226 -22.94 -10.22 -11.25
C HIS A 226 -23.26 -9.02 -10.33
N SER A 227 -24.27 -9.12 -9.45
CA SER A 227 -24.71 -7.99 -8.60
C SER A 227 -23.94 -7.83 -7.28
N GLY A 228 -22.87 -8.63 -7.11
CA GLY A 228 -21.97 -8.57 -5.97
C GLY A 228 -22.28 -9.62 -4.91
N GLU A 229 -21.23 -10.25 -4.39
CA GLU A 229 -21.29 -11.10 -3.22
C GLU A 229 -21.82 -10.28 -2.04
N LYS A 230 -22.90 -10.74 -1.40
CA LYS A 230 -23.38 -10.14 -0.16
C LYS A 230 -22.68 -10.84 1.00
N GLU A 231 -22.33 -10.06 2.01
CA GLU A 231 -21.87 -10.63 3.27
C GLU A 231 -23.00 -11.48 3.86
N GLY A 232 -22.74 -12.77 4.05
CA GLY A 232 -23.60 -13.73 4.70
C GLY A 232 -23.52 -13.62 6.23
N LEU A 233 -23.93 -14.69 6.92
CA LEU A 233 -23.78 -14.76 8.38
C LEU A 233 -22.29 -14.95 8.75
N SER A 234 -21.64 -13.85 9.13
CA SER A 234 -20.23 -13.79 9.55
C SER A 234 -20.06 -12.91 10.78
N LEU A 235 -18.92 -13.04 11.48
CA LEU A 235 -18.59 -12.19 12.62
C LEU A 235 -18.54 -10.70 12.21
N TYR A 236 -17.97 -10.40 11.04
CA TYR A 236 -18.00 -9.06 10.47
C TYR A 236 -19.43 -8.59 10.19
N GLY A 237 -20.30 -9.44 9.64
CA GLY A 237 -21.71 -9.12 9.41
C GLY A 237 -22.48 -8.77 10.69
N ILE A 238 -22.21 -9.47 11.80
CA ILE A 238 -22.84 -9.21 13.11
C ILE A 238 -22.36 -7.88 13.70
N LEU A 239 -21.05 -7.63 13.66
CA LEU A 239 -20.40 -6.50 14.33
C LEU A 239 -20.40 -5.21 13.50
N ASN A 240 -20.54 -5.29 12.18
CA ASN A 240 -20.61 -4.11 11.31
C ASN A 240 -21.97 -3.39 11.44
N ARG A 241 -22.05 -2.49 12.42
CA ARG A 241 -23.16 -1.54 12.62
C ARG A 241 -22.79 -0.10 12.20
N CYS A 242 -21.72 0.06 11.42
CA CYS A 242 -21.26 1.37 10.98
C CYS A 242 -22.32 2.08 10.11
N ARG A 243 -22.49 3.39 10.32
CA ARG A 243 -23.47 4.20 9.58
C ARG A 243 -22.97 4.76 8.26
N CYS A 244 -21.66 4.64 8.00
CA CYS A 244 -21.00 5.18 6.82
C CYS A 244 -20.16 4.11 6.10
N LYS A 245 -20.05 4.22 4.77
CA LYS A 245 -19.34 3.22 3.94
C LYS A 245 -17.85 3.15 4.24
N PHE A 246 -17.22 4.29 4.54
CA PHE A 246 -15.79 4.31 4.89
C PHE A 246 -15.55 3.66 6.26
N GLY A 247 -16.48 3.82 7.22
CA GLY A 247 -16.44 3.13 8.50
C GLY A 247 -16.52 1.61 8.36
N SER A 248 -17.47 1.11 7.54
CA SER A 248 -17.54 -0.34 7.26
C SER A 248 -16.27 -0.87 6.59
N LYS A 249 -15.68 -0.12 5.64
CA LYS A 249 -14.40 -0.48 5.02
C LYS A 249 -13.26 -0.54 6.04
N LEU A 250 -13.18 0.44 6.93
CA LEU A 250 -12.18 0.49 7.99
C LEU A 250 -12.34 -0.68 8.98
N LEU A 251 -13.58 -0.98 9.39
CA LEU A 251 -13.87 -2.12 10.27
C LEU A 251 -13.47 -3.44 9.61
N ARG A 252 -13.77 -3.61 8.31
CA ARG A 252 -13.33 -4.79 7.54
C ARG A 252 -11.81 -4.92 7.57
N GLN A 253 -11.10 -3.81 7.41
CA GLN A 253 -9.64 -3.78 7.50
C GLN A 253 -9.13 -4.15 8.90
N TRP A 254 -9.79 -3.72 9.98
CA TRP A 254 -9.41 -4.13 11.34
C TRP A 254 -9.58 -5.63 11.56
N PHE A 255 -10.60 -6.25 10.97
CA PHE A 255 -10.82 -7.69 11.04
C PHE A 255 -9.79 -8.46 10.21
N MET A 256 -9.35 -7.90 9.07
CA MET A 256 -8.28 -8.46 8.25
C MET A 256 -6.88 -8.27 8.87
N ARG A 257 -6.73 -7.31 9.78
CA ARG A 257 -5.43 -6.93 10.38
C ARG A 257 -5.62 -6.53 11.85
N PRO A 258 -5.86 -7.50 12.76
CA PRO A 258 -5.96 -7.21 14.17
C PRO A 258 -4.63 -6.66 14.68
N THR A 259 -4.68 -5.57 15.44
CA THR A 259 -3.47 -4.93 15.97
C THR A 259 -3.04 -5.54 17.30
N GLN A 260 -1.74 -5.66 17.52
CA GLN A 260 -1.12 -6.06 18.79
C GLN A 260 -0.59 -4.84 19.58
N ASP A 261 -0.72 -3.62 19.03
CA ASP A 261 -0.29 -2.40 19.71
C ASP A 261 -1.21 -2.13 20.92
N LEU A 262 -0.65 -2.31 22.11
CA LEU A 262 -1.37 -2.16 23.37
C LEU A 262 -1.93 -0.74 23.54
N ALA A 263 -1.20 0.29 23.12
CA ALA A 263 -1.66 1.68 23.24
C ALA A 263 -2.84 1.94 22.29
N VAL A 264 -2.84 1.38 21.08
CA VAL A 264 -3.99 1.45 20.17
C VAL A 264 -5.18 0.67 20.73
N LEU A 265 -4.97 -0.52 21.29
CA LEU A 265 -6.03 -1.33 21.88
C LEU A 265 -6.67 -0.61 23.08
N GLN A 266 -5.87 -0.05 23.98
CA GLN A 266 -6.35 0.72 25.13
C GLN A 266 -7.16 1.95 24.70
N ARG A 267 -6.67 2.75 23.73
CA ARG A 267 -7.41 3.90 23.20
C ARG A 267 -8.75 3.51 22.60
N ARG A 268 -8.82 2.40 21.85
CA ARG A 268 -10.09 1.90 21.29
C ARG A 268 -11.04 1.46 22.40
N GLN A 269 -10.56 0.73 23.38
CA GLN A 269 -11.36 0.24 24.51
C GLN A 269 -11.88 1.39 25.38
N GLU A 270 -11.09 2.45 25.58
CA GLU A 270 -11.52 3.66 26.31
C GLU A 270 -12.78 4.28 25.68
N VAL A 271 -12.74 4.49 24.35
CA VAL A 271 -13.87 5.07 23.59
C VAL A 271 -15.08 4.13 23.61
N ILE A 272 -14.87 2.82 23.44
CA ILE A 272 -15.95 1.82 23.52
C ILE A 272 -16.58 1.84 24.90
N ARG A 273 -15.78 1.83 25.97
CA ARG A 273 -16.25 1.88 27.35
C ARG A 273 -17.09 3.13 27.62
N PHE A 274 -16.64 4.29 27.10
CA PHE A 274 -17.39 5.54 27.22
C PHE A 274 -18.78 5.44 26.57
N PHE A 275 -18.88 4.99 25.32
CA PHE A 275 -20.15 4.91 24.59
C PHE A 275 -21.02 3.70 24.95
N THR A 276 -20.49 2.73 25.70
CA THR A 276 -21.27 1.62 26.26
C THR A 276 -22.10 2.07 27.47
N SER A 277 -21.73 3.17 28.13
CA SER A 277 -22.51 3.74 29.23
C SER A 277 -23.85 4.31 28.72
N PRO A 278 -25.01 3.91 29.29
CA PRO A 278 -26.32 4.40 28.85
C PRO A 278 -26.48 5.92 28.91
N ARG A 279 -25.75 6.58 29.82
CA ARG A 279 -25.76 8.05 29.98
C ARG A 279 -25.26 8.79 28.75
N ASN A 280 -24.46 8.13 27.92
CA ASN A 280 -23.86 8.70 26.72
C ASN A 280 -24.60 8.30 25.43
N SER A 281 -25.76 7.64 25.55
CA SER A 281 -26.51 7.11 24.41
C SER A 281 -27.03 8.22 23.48
N ASP A 282 -27.47 9.36 24.01
CA ASP A 282 -27.95 10.50 23.22
C ASP A 282 -26.84 11.12 22.36
N ALA A 283 -25.64 11.28 22.94
CA ALA A 283 -24.46 11.73 22.21
C ALA A 283 -24.07 10.72 21.12
N LEU A 284 -24.09 9.43 21.42
CA LEU A 284 -23.83 8.37 20.44
C LEU A 284 -24.82 8.40 19.27
N ASN A 285 -26.11 8.54 19.56
CA ASN A 285 -27.17 8.59 18.54
C ASN A 285 -27.01 9.82 17.65
N THR A 286 -26.70 10.97 18.24
CA THR A 286 -26.40 12.21 17.51
C THR A 286 -25.22 12.00 16.56
N LEU A 287 -24.10 11.48 17.06
CA LEU A 287 -22.91 11.20 16.25
C LEU A 287 -23.18 10.19 15.13
N GLN A 288 -23.92 9.11 15.41
CA GLN A 288 -24.31 8.12 14.41
C GLN A 288 -25.17 8.74 13.29
N SER A 289 -26.10 9.62 13.65
CA SER A 289 -26.95 10.32 12.68
C SER A 289 -26.13 11.23 11.77
N SER A 290 -25.14 11.94 12.32
CA SER A 290 -24.25 12.81 11.57
C SER A 290 -23.30 12.04 10.65
N LEU A 291 -22.68 10.97 11.16
CA LEU A 291 -21.78 10.10 10.39
C LEU A 291 -22.47 9.47 9.16
N ARG A 292 -23.76 9.13 9.26
CA ARG A 292 -24.55 8.60 8.14
C ARG A 292 -24.57 9.55 6.93
N ASN A 293 -24.50 10.85 7.18
CA ASN A 293 -24.64 11.88 6.17
C ASN A 293 -23.29 12.33 5.56
N ILE A 294 -22.17 11.89 6.11
CA ILE A 294 -20.84 12.21 5.59
C ILE A 294 -20.55 11.42 4.31
N ARG A 295 -20.29 12.14 3.21
CA ARG A 295 -19.88 11.58 1.91
C ARG A 295 -18.36 11.63 1.75
N ASN A 296 -17.84 10.91 0.75
CA ASN A 296 -16.42 10.99 0.38
C ASN A 296 -16.15 12.34 -0.32
N ILE A 297 -15.51 13.25 0.41
CA ILE A 297 -15.22 14.62 -0.06
C ILE A 297 -14.31 14.63 -1.30
N PRO A 298 -13.17 13.91 -1.36
CA PRO A 298 -12.31 13.90 -2.55
C PRO A 298 -13.05 13.49 -3.83
N THR A 299 -13.91 12.48 -3.75
CA THR A 299 -14.70 12.02 -4.90
C THR A 299 -15.74 13.05 -5.31
N LEU A 300 -16.36 13.71 -4.33
CA LEU A 300 -17.34 14.77 -4.56
C LEU A 300 -16.68 15.99 -5.23
N LEU A 301 -15.57 16.49 -4.68
CA LEU A 301 -14.82 17.61 -5.23
C LEU A 301 -14.31 17.32 -6.64
N ARG A 302 -13.81 16.10 -6.90
CA ARG A 302 -13.39 15.69 -8.24
C ARG A 302 -14.55 15.72 -9.25
N ARG A 303 -15.74 15.26 -8.86
CA ARG A 303 -16.93 15.32 -9.71
C ARG A 303 -17.35 16.77 -9.98
N MET A 304 -17.19 17.66 -8.99
CA MET A 304 -17.47 19.07 -9.15
C MET A 304 -16.48 19.78 -10.08
N SER A 305 -15.19 19.45 -9.96
CA SER A 305 -14.11 20.01 -10.80
C SER A 305 -14.23 19.66 -12.28
N LEU A 306 -14.88 18.54 -12.63
CA LEU A 306 -15.04 18.08 -14.02
C LEU A 306 -16.28 18.65 -14.73
N SER A 307 -16.83 19.78 -14.25
CA SER A 307 -17.87 20.60 -14.90
C SER A 307 -19.29 20.00 -15.09
N HIS A 308 -19.59 18.87 -14.44
CA HIS A 308 -20.95 18.29 -14.36
C HIS A 308 -21.58 18.42 -12.96
N THR A 309 -21.40 19.57 -12.31
CA THR A 309 -21.97 19.84 -10.98
C THR A 309 -23.49 19.88 -11.03
N LYS A 310 -24.15 18.87 -10.46
CA LYS A 310 -25.59 18.94 -10.21
C LYS A 310 -25.87 19.71 -8.92
N VAL A 311 -27.05 20.33 -8.80
CA VAL A 311 -27.50 20.96 -7.55
C VAL A 311 -27.44 19.96 -6.37
N THR A 312 -27.71 18.69 -6.66
CA THR A 312 -27.61 17.59 -5.69
C THR A 312 -26.20 17.35 -5.15
N ASP A 313 -25.15 17.66 -5.93
CA ASP A 313 -23.77 17.53 -5.49
C ASP A 313 -23.42 18.65 -4.48
N TRP A 314 -23.88 19.89 -4.74
CA TRP A 314 -23.76 21.00 -3.79
C TRP A 314 -24.52 20.74 -2.49
N GLN A 315 -25.75 20.23 -2.58
CA GLN A 315 -26.52 19.79 -1.42
C GLN A 315 -25.81 18.69 -0.63
N CYS A 316 -25.20 17.71 -1.30
CA CYS A 316 -24.40 16.67 -0.65
C CYS A 316 -23.16 17.23 0.05
N LEU A 317 -22.49 18.22 -0.55
CA LEU A 317 -21.34 18.88 0.04
C LEU A 317 -21.74 19.65 1.29
N TYR A 318 -22.76 20.50 1.19
CA TYR A 318 -23.31 21.23 2.34
C TYR A 318 -23.71 20.29 3.47
N LYS A 319 -24.47 19.22 3.15
CA LYS A 319 -24.88 18.24 4.15
C LYS A 319 -23.67 17.59 4.81
N THR A 320 -22.61 17.29 4.06
CA THR A 320 -21.37 16.71 4.63
C THR A 320 -20.67 17.68 5.58
N VAL A 321 -20.49 18.94 5.18
CA VAL A 321 -19.83 19.97 5.99
C VAL A 321 -20.65 20.30 7.24
N TYR A 322 -21.96 20.47 7.09
CA TYR A 322 -22.87 20.72 8.22
C TYR A 322 -22.84 19.57 9.25
N ASN A 323 -22.87 18.32 8.80
CA ASN A 323 -22.79 17.18 9.72
C ASN A 323 -21.40 17.05 10.37
N ALA A 324 -20.33 17.47 9.70
CA ALA A 324 -19.00 17.54 10.30
C ALA A 324 -18.92 18.60 11.42
N VAL A 325 -19.56 19.76 11.20
CA VAL A 325 -19.77 20.79 12.24
C VAL A 325 -20.54 20.21 13.43
N CYS A 326 -21.67 19.53 13.20
CA CYS A 326 -22.44 18.91 14.28
C CYS A 326 -21.61 17.89 15.07
N ILE A 327 -20.78 17.09 14.41
CA ILE A 327 -19.89 16.13 15.08
C ILE A 327 -18.90 16.86 15.99
N ARG A 328 -18.23 17.89 15.47
CA ARG A 328 -17.28 18.68 16.25
C ARG A 328 -17.93 19.28 17.48
N ASP A 329 -19.07 19.94 17.31
CA ASP A 329 -19.76 20.61 18.41
C ASP A 329 -20.26 19.59 19.45
N THR A 330 -20.78 18.44 19.00
CA THR A 330 -21.16 17.34 19.91
C THR A 330 -19.95 16.85 20.70
N VAL A 331 -18.81 16.63 20.04
CA VAL A 331 -17.57 16.11 20.66
C VAL A 331 -16.94 17.13 21.61
N ARG A 332 -17.05 18.44 21.36
CA ARG A 332 -16.57 19.48 22.29
C ARG A 332 -17.25 19.42 23.65
N HIS A 333 -18.51 18.99 23.71
CA HIS A 333 -19.25 18.81 24.97
C HIS A 333 -18.95 17.47 25.68
N LEU A 334 -18.18 16.58 25.05
CA LEU A 334 -17.74 15.30 25.65
C LEU A 334 -16.46 15.51 26.47
N PRO A 335 -16.14 14.61 27.41
CA PRO A 335 -14.94 14.75 28.24
C PRO A 335 -13.65 14.68 27.40
N GLN A 336 -12.90 15.78 27.38
CA GLN A 336 -11.64 15.92 26.65
C GLN A 336 -10.46 15.15 27.28
N SER A 337 -10.72 14.38 28.33
CA SER A 337 -9.77 13.40 28.87
C SER A 337 -9.49 12.27 27.88
N ILE A 338 -10.48 11.91 27.07
CA ILE A 338 -10.36 10.87 26.04
C ILE A 338 -9.65 11.49 24.82
N HIS A 339 -8.49 10.94 24.48
CA HIS A 339 -7.60 11.48 23.44
C HIS A 339 -8.31 11.67 22.09
N LEU A 340 -9.14 10.70 21.68
CA LEU A 340 -9.88 10.77 20.41
C LEU A 340 -10.81 11.99 20.33
N PHE A 341 -11.45 12.37 21.44
CA PHE A 341 -12.37 13.51 21.45
C PHE A 341 -11.63 14.82 21.29
N ARG A 342 -10.46 14.92 21.91
CA ARG A 342 -9.54 16.04 21.73
C ARG A 342 -9.06 16.15 20.28
N ASP A 343 -8.58 15.05 19.71
CA ASP A 343 -8.11 15.01 18.32
C ASP A 343 -9.19 15.46 17.33
N ILE A 344 -10.45 15.04 17.54
CA ILE A 344 -11.57 15.45 16.68
C ILE A 344 -11.92 16.92 16.88
N SER A 345 -11.90 17.40 18.12
CA SER A 345 -12.20 18.80 18.46
C SER A 345 -11.15 19.77 17.88
N GLU A 346 -9.87 19.38 17.90
CA GLU A 346 -8.76 20.15 17.36
C GLU A 346 -8.64 20.01 15.83
N GLY A 347 -8.84 18.80 15.31
CA GLY A 347 -8.71 18.51 13.87
C GLY A 347 -9.80 19.12 12.99
N LEU A 348 -10.99 19.42 13.55
CA LEU A 348 -12.06 20.11 12.83
C LEU A 348 -12.03 21.62 13.17
N SER A 349 -11.38 22.39 12.30
CA SER A 349 -11.23 23.85 12.44
C SER A 349 -12.57 24.60 12.57
N ASP A 350 -12.51 25.80 13.18
CA ASP A 350 -13.61 26.78 13.15
C ASP A 350 -13.90 27.32 11.75
N ASP A 351 -12.96 27.18 10.82
CA ASP A 351 -13.17 27.52 9.40
C ASP A 351 -14.28 26.67 8.76
N LEU A 352 -14.58 25.47 9.29
CA LEU A 352 -15.69 24.65 8.77
C LEU A 352 -17.03 25.37 8.88
N HIS A 353 -17.24 26.19 9.92
CA HIS A 353 -18.45 27.00 10.05
C HIS A 353 -18.53 28.03 8.93
N HIS A 354 -17.42 28.73 8.68
CA HIS A 354 -17.34 29.71 7.61
C HIS A 354 -17.59 29.06 6.24
N ILE A 355 -16.96 27.90 5.98
CA ILE A 355 -17.17 27.11 4.76
C ILE A 355 -18.63 26.67 4.62
N ALA A 356 -19.27 26.21 5.71
CA ALA A 356 -20.68 25.83 5.69
C ALA A 356 -21.58 27.02 5.30
N THR A 357 -21.33 28.20 5.85
CA THR A 357 -22.06 29.43 5.52
C THR A 357 -21.87 29.83 4.06
N LEU A 358 -20.63 29.76 3.54
CA LEU A 358 -20.34 30.05 2.13
C LEU A 358 -21.09 29.10 1.19
N ILE A 359 -21.06 27.78 1.47
CA ILE A 359 -21.77 26.79 0.65
C ILE A 359 -23.28 27.01 0.74
N SER A 360 -23.82 27.37 1.91
CA SER A 360 -25.25 27.68 2.07
C SER A 360 -25.68 28.84 1.19
N ARG A 361 -24.90 29.92 1.16
CA ARG A 361 -25.14 31.08 0.28
C ARG A 361 -25.12 30.68 -1.20
N VAL A 362 -24.17 29.83 -1.61
CA VAL A 362 -24.09 29.33 -2.99
C VAL A 362 -25.32 28.48 -3.35
N ILE A 363 -25.76 27.59 -2.47
CA ILE A 363 -26.98 26.78 -2.70
C ILE A 363 -28.21 27.67 -2.82
N PHE A 364 -28.34 28.68 -1.96
CA PHE A 364 -29.45 29.63 -2.02
C PHE A 364 -29.48 30.34 -3.38
N ILE A 365 -28.34 30.86 -3.84
CA ILE A 365 -28.22 31.51 -5.16
C ILE A 365 -28.61 30.54 -6.28
N ILE A 366 -28.13 29.29 -6.25
CA ILE A 366 -28.46 28.28 -7.27
C ILE A 366 -29.97 27.96 -7.27
N ALA A 367 -30.60 27.85 -6.10
CA ALA A 367 -32.04 27.59 -5.99
C ALA A 367 -32.88 28.79 -6.47
N THR A 368 -32.47 30.02 -6.16
CA THR A 368 -33.11 31.22 -6.68
C THR A 368 -32.96 31.34 -8.21
N LEU A 369 -31.80 30.95 -8.75
CA LEU A 369 -31.59 30.90 -10.20
C LEU A 369 -32.43 29.80 -10.86
N SER A 370 -32.62 28.64 -10.21
CA SER A 370 -33.47 27.55 -10.73
C SER A 370 -34.95 27.83 -10.71
N LEU A 371 -35.42 28.73 -9.84
CA LEU A 371 -36.81 29.15 -9.81
C LEU A 371 -37.13 30.24 -10.86
N ASN A 372 -36.12 30.97 -11.33
CA ASN A 372 -36.30 32.13 -12.20
C ASN A 372 -35.92 31.89 -13.67
N PHE A 373 -35.29 30.77 -14.01
CA PHE A 373 -34.78 30.49 -15.35
C PHE A 373 -34.97 29.01 -15.71
N THR A 374 -35.13 28.70 -17.00
CA THR A 374 -35.13 27.30 -17.49
C THR A 374 -33.71 26.71 -17.38
N ASP A 375 -33.60 25.40 -17.17
CA ASP A 375 -32.33 24.69 -16.87
C ASP A 375 -31.17 25.03 -17.84
N GLU A 376 -31.46 25.37 -19.10
CA GLU A 376 -30.44 25.78 -20.09
C GLU A 376 -29.84 27.18 -19.83
N GLU A 377 -30.64 28.14 -19.39
CA GLU A 377 -30.20 29.52 -19.15
C GLU A 377 -29.30 29.62 -17.90
N ILE A 378 -29.52 28.76 -16.91
CA ILE A 378 -28.74 28.68 -15.68
C ILE A 378 -27.36 28.13 -15.96
N VAL A 379 -27.26 27.05 -16.73
CA VAL A 379 -25.98 26.45 -17.13
C VAL A 379 -25.15 27.45 -17.94
N CYS A 380 -25.79 28.24 -18.81
CA CYS A 380 -25.13 29.27 -19.60
C CYS A 380 -24.59 30.42 -18.72
N LYS A 381 -25.37 30.89 -17.73
CA LYS A 381 -24.93 31.93 -16.79
C LYS A 381 -23.85 31.46 -15.81
N ILE A 382 -23.93 30.22 -15.31
CA ILE A 382 -22.89 29.64 -14.43
C ILE A 382 -21.56 29.51 -15.19
N LYS A 383 -21.58 29.01 -16.44
CA LYS A 383 -20.39 28.96 -17.30
C LYS A 383 -19.81 30.35 -17.56
N LYS A 384 -20.67 31.37 -17.71
CA LYS A 384 -20.25 32.76 -17.92
C LYS A 384 -19.62 33.38 -16.67
N TRP A 385 -20.17 33.09 -15.49
CA TRP A 385 -19.60 33.52 -14.20
C TRP A 385 -18.24 32.86 -13.94
N GLN A 386 -18.12 31.56 -14.21
CA GLN A 386 -16.87 30.82 -14.04
C GLN A 386 -15.75 31.28 -14.98
N LYS A 387 -16.10 31.86 -16.14
CA LYS A 387 -15.16 32.43 -17.12
C LYS A 387 -14.71 33.87 -16.78
N ASN A 388 -15.46 34.57 -15.93
CA ASN A 388 -15.16 35.92 -15.48
C ASN A 388 -14.45 35.95 -14.12
N ALA A 389 -14.36 34.80 -13.43
CA ALA A 389 -13.69 34.63 -12.14
C ALA A 389 -12.27 34.02 -12.26
N THR A 390 -11.82 33.76 -13.48
CA THR A 390 -10.42 33.55 -13.89
C THR A 390 -9.98 34.76 -14.68
#